data_AF-A0A3R9X266-F1
#
_entry.id   AF-A0A3R9X266-F1
#
_cell.length_a   1.000
_cell.length_b   1.000
_cell.length_c   1.000
_cell.angle_alpha   90.00
_cell.angle_beta   90.00
_cell.angle_gamma   90.00
#
_symmetry.space_group_name_H-M   'P 1'
#
loop_
_entity.id
_entity.type
_entity.pdbx_description
1 polymer ?
#
loop_
_entity_poly.entity_id
_entity_poly.type
_entity_poly.pdbx_seq_one_letter_code
_entity_poly.pdbx_strand_id
1 'polypeptide(L)'
;MSSSNQESPARRSGAQRAHGRTPPEGCEGEQAPPFRHEPYLDGLFTYCLSVLCDHDTATDVLADVLAVAERHPGRCPDESDRRAWLYALARWACLRRLAERQGTRRGARIARRAPEHAGAHRAPDDRPRDTAAHRRTELARLAWPEAAGTTPEQREALELAVRHRLGVPELAAVLGTPEAGARELLAGAACEVERTRAALAVVETGGCPSVSRLTGGGRLLLSTTLRAELVRHVDDCPRCRRLAERVDAASPWPGSCGVEAALPLVQAPRTAVRAALQRAGRGRGRPAPRFDRTGFPVDPRDRAARRDRLRARAVTTTVVATVVAAPVLALWAAHRGGPGTGEPAGADATRISAGEAELPPGRAGGAPMRAYENAGATGRTTGAPGFAGPSPSVSVEVISTGAPAAPGGPGAPGRLTVAASADGATTVLTLTASGGAPVHWRLSSDAPWLRASRTAGTLAPGDSARILITVDGASEPVGHWTARVGVDPGGAVVAVRGSGRPAPAGSEP
;
A
#
# COMPACT_ATOMS: atom_id res chain seq x y z
N MET A 1 -41.61 72.37 -38.36
CA MET A 1 -40.63 72.01 -39.42
C MET A 1 -40.62 70.49 -39.49
N SER A 2 -41.66 69.93 -40.11
CA SER A 2 -41.67 69.36 -41.48
C SER A 2 -41.09 67.94 -41.45
N SER A 3 -41.91 66.91 -41.23
CA SER A 3 -42.73 66.20 -42.24
C SER A 3 -41.91 65.50 -43.32
N SER A 4 -41.97 64.16 -43.30
CA SER A 4 -42.01 63.33 -44.52
C SER A 4 -42.75 62.02 -44.22
N ASN A 5 -44.05 62.04 -44.54
CA ASN A 5 -44.82 60.94 -45.14
C ASN A 5 -44.15 60.54 -46.47
N GLN A 6 -44.29 59.38 -47.12
CA GLN A 6 -45.23 58.24 -47.20
C GLN A 6 -44.41 57.15 -47.98
N GLU A 7 -44.66 55.84 -48.00
CA GLU A 7 -45.83 55.13 -48.52
C GLU A 7 -45.58 53.61 -48.40
N SER A 8 -46.65 52.84 -48.19
CA SER A 8 -46.70 51.38 -48.41
C SER A 8 -47.55 51.10 -49.65
N PRO A 9 -47.23 50.06 -50.45
CA PRO A 9 -48.15 48.91 -50.60
C PRO A 9 -47.38 47.59 -50.83
N ALA A 10 -47.87 46.36 -50.74
CA ALA A 10 -49.13 45.74 -50.37
C ALA A 10 -48.83 44.27 -49.99
N ARG A 11 -49.69 43.68 -49.16
CA ARG A 11 -49.72 42.24 -48.84
C ARG A 11 -49.98 41.40 -50.10
N ARG A 12 -49.24 40.29 -50.27
CA ARG A 12 -49.75 39.09 -50.94
C ARG A 12 -49.56 37.89 -50.04
N SER A 13 -50.70 37.31 -49.68
CA SER A 13 -50.88 36.00 -49.06
C SER A 13 -50.38 34.91 -50.02
N GLY A 14 -49.72 33.88 -49.50
CA GLY A 14 -49.16 32.81 -50.33
C GLY A 14 -48.57 31.65 -49.55
N ALA A 15 -49.46 30.83 -48.97
CA ALA A 15 -49.34 29.39 -48.74
C ALA A 15 -48.13 28.84 -47.96
N GLN A 16 -48.40 28.36 -46.73
CA GLN A 16 -47.68 27.24 -46.12
C GLN A 16 -47.55 26.08 -47.13
N ARG A 17 -46.31 25.72 -47.47
CA ARG A 17 -45.98 24.36 -47.92
C ARG A 17 -45.16 23.70 -46.83
N ALA A 18 -45.85 22.87 -46.05
CA ALA A 18 -45.24 21.82 -45.26
C ALA A 18 -44.60 20.82 -46.23
N HIS A 19 -43.32 21.00 -46.55
CA HIS A 19 -42.55 19.95 -47.17
C HIS A 19 -42.13 18.97 -46.07
N GLY A 20 -42.91 17.89 -45.97
CA GLY A 20 -42.49 16.67 -45.31
C GLY A 20 -41.13 16.26 -45.84
N ARG A 21 -40.13 16.36 -44.97
CA ARG A 21 -38.81 15.80 -45.23
C ARG A 21 -38.95 14.29 -45.07
N THR A 22 -39.09 13.60 -46.18
CA THR A 22 -38.72 12.18 -46.28
C THR A 22 -37.30 12.04 -45.72
N PRO A 23 -37.06 11.12 -44.77
CA PRO A 23 -35.70 10.83 -44.34
C PRO A 23 -34.96 10.25 -45.56
N PRO A 24 -33.69 10.62 -45.80
CA PRO A 24 -32.92 9.96 -46.83
C PRO A 24 -32.76 8.49 -46.43
N GLU A 25 -33.41 7.60 -47.17
CA GLU A 25 -33.06 6.19 -47.23
C GLU A 25 -31.67 6.12 -47.87
N GLY A 26 -30.66 5.85 -47.03
CA GLY A 26 -29.26 5.79 -47.45
C GLY A 26 -28.26 6.44 -46.49
N CYS A 27 -28.46 6.33 -45.17
CA CYS A 27 -27.38 6.57 -44.21
C CYS A 27 -26.52 5.30 -44.08
N GLU A 28 -25.80 4.94 -45.14
CA GLU A 28 -24.61 4.12 -44.96
C GLU A 28 -23.65 4.91 -44.08
N GLY A 29 -23.30 4.34 -42.94
CA GLY A 29 -22.83 5.06 -41.76
C GLY A 29 -21.66 6.00 -42.02
N GLU A 30 -21.92 7.29 -41.86
CA GLU A 30 -20.87 8.30 -41.74
C GLU A 30 -20.07 7.97 -40.47
N GLN A 31 -18.98 7.21 -40.66
CA GLN A 31 -18.12 6.79 -39.57
C GLN A 31 -17.58 8.04 -38.90
N ALA A 32 -18.00 8.26 -37.65
CA ALA A 32 -17.51 9.37 -36.85
C ALA A 32 -15.97 9.38 -36.87
N PRO A 33 -15.34 10.57 -36.93
CA PRO A 33 -13.90 10.68 -37.12
C PRO A 33 -13.12 9.86 -36.07
N PRO A 34 -11.94 9.33 -36.44
CA PRO A 34 -11.08 8.62 -35.51
C PRO A 34 -10.65 9.55 -34.38
N PHE A 35 -10.37 8.99 -33.21
CA PHE A 35 -9.84 9.77 -32.10
C PHE A 35 -8.40 10.20 -32.38
N ARG A 36 -7.96 11.31 -31.79
CA ARG A 36 -6.55 11.73 -31.85
C ARG A 36 -5.58 10.65 -31.34
N HIS A 37 -6.03 9.84 -30.39
CA HIS A 37 -5.24 8.77 -29.76
C HIS A 37 -5.70 7.37 -30.20
N GLU A 38 -6.26 7.25 -31.41
CA GLU A 38 -6.80 6.00 -31.97
C GLU A 38 -5.90 4.77 -31.78
N PRO A 39 -4.57 4.83 -32.01
CA PRO A 39 -3.71 3.64 -31.90
C PRO A 39 -3.63 3.06 -30.49
N TYR A 40 -3.98 3.84 -29.46
CA TYR A 40 -3.84 3.45 -28.06
C TYR A 40 -5.18 3.06 -27.42
N LEU A 41 -6.32 3.25 -28.09
CA LEU A 41 -7.63 3.10 -27.46
C LEU A 41 -7.91 1.70 -26.95
N ASP A 42 -7.66 0.67 -27.76
CA ASP A 42 -7.91 -0.72 -27.37
C ASP A 42 -7.01 -1.12 -26.19
N GLY A 43 -5.75 -0.67 -26.21
CA GLY A 43 -4.80 -0.87 -25.11
C GLY A 43 -5.23 -0.19 -23.82
N LEU A 44 -5.63 1.09 -23.89
CA LEU A 44 -6.08 1.87 -22.72
C LEU A 44 -7.40 1.34 -22.17
N PHE A 45 -8.35 0.98 -23.03
CA PHE A 45 -9.61 0.35 -22.63
C PHE A 45 -9.35 -0.97 -21.91
N THR A 46 -8.51 -1.81 -22.50
CA THR A 46 -8.13 -3.11 -21.92
C THR A 46 -7.48 -2.93 -20.54
N TYR A 47 -6.58 -1.96 -20.39
CA TYR A 47 -5.96 -1.65 -19.09
C TYR A 47 -6.99 -1.16 -18.06
N CYS A 48 -7.88 -0.24 -18.45
CA CYS A 48 -8.96 0.21 -17.57
C CYS A 48 -9.87 -0.95 -17.16
N LEU A 49 -10.15 -1.88 -18.08
CA LEU A 49 -10.99 -3.04 -17.84
C LEU A 49 -10.31 -4.05 -16.90
N SER A 50 -9.00 -4.30 -17.04
CA SER A 50 -8.26 -5.20 -16.16
C SER A 50 -8.14 -4.66 -14.73
N VAL A 51 -8.07 -3.35 -14.55
CA VAL A 51 -8.02 -2.72 -13.21
C VAL A 51 -9.40 -2.57 -12.56
N LEU A 52 -10.45 -2.23 -13.33
CA LEU A 52 -11.77 -1.86 -12.80
C LEU A 52 -12.80 -2.99 -12.81
N CYS A 53 -12.55 -4.04 -13.62
CA CYS A 53 -13.38 -5.23 -13.82
C CYS A 53 -14.85 -4.92 -14.17
N ASP A 54 -15.11 -3.80 -14.85
CA ASP A 54 -16.45 -3.35 -15.23
C ASP A 54 -16.39 -2.53 -16.52
N HIS A 55 -17.04 -3.01 -17.58
CA HIS A 55 -17.01 -2.39 -18.91
C HIS A 55 -17.52 -0.96 -18.93
N ASP A 56 -18.62 -0.68 -18.24
CA ASP A 56 -19.25 0.64 -18.30
C ASP A 56 -18.38 1.66 -17.56
N THR A 57 -17.83 1.28 -16.40
CA THR A 57 -16.88 2.14 -15.68
C THR A 57 -15.57 2.29 -16.44
N ALA A 58 -15.05 1.25 -17.08
CA ALA A 58 -13.85 1.35 -17.91
C ALA A 58 -14.07 2.30 -19.09
N THR A 59 -15.26 2.26 -19.71
CA THR A 59 -15.65 3.17 -20.79
C THR A 59 -15.70 4.62 -20.31
N ASP A 60 -16.34 4.88 -19.17
CA ASP A 60 -16.38 6.22 -18.59
C ASP A 60 -14.97 6.70 -18.22
N VAL A 61 -14.15 5.87 -17.58
CA VAL A 61 -12.78 6.24 -17.19
C VAL A 61 -11.89 6.52 -18.41
N LEU A 62 -12.01 5.74 -19.48
CA LEU A 62 -11.30 6.01 -20.73
C LEU A 62 -11.70 7.37 -21.32
N ALA A 63 -12.99 7.70 -21.31
CA ALA A 63 -13.44 9.03 -21.74
C ALA A 63 -12.85 10.15 -20.86
N ASP A 64 -12.65 9.92 -19.55
CA ASP A 64 -12.00 10.89 -18.66
C ASP A 64 -10.56 11.13 -19.04
N VAL A 65 -9.84 10.05 -19.35
CA VAL A 65 -8.43 10.08 -19.77
C VAL A 65 -8.30 10.90 -21.04
N LEU A 66 -9.12 10.61 -22.05
CA LEU A 66 -9.13 11.36 -23.31
C LEU A 66 -9.48 12.83 -23.09
N ALA A 67 -10.48 13.12 -22.25
CA ALA A 67 -10.86 14.50 -21.93
C ALA A 67 -9.73 15.25 -21.20
N VAL A 68 -8.99 14.58 -20.30
CA VAL A 68 -7.83 15.19 -19.63
C VAL A 68 -6.70 15.46 -20.63
N ALA A 69 -6.44 14.50 -21.53
CA ALA A 69 -5.41 14.62 -22.55
C ALA A 69 -5.69 15.80 -23.50
N GLU A 70 -6.94 15.94 -23.95
CA GLU A 70 -7.37 17.04 -24.82
C GLU A 70 -7.30 18.42 -24.15
N ARG A 71 -7.54 18.50 -22.84
CA ARG A 71 -7.45 19.77 -22.08
C ARG A 71 -6.03 20.23 -21.81
N HIS A 72 -5.04 19.34 -21.86
CA HIS A 72 -3.66 19.66 -21.48
C HIS A 72 -2.66 19.26 -22.57
N PRO A 73 -2.80 19.76 -23.82
CA PRO A 73 -1.93 19.37 -24.93
C PRO A 73 -0.46 19.72 -24.67
N GLY A 74 -0.18 20.85 -24.00
CA GLY A 74 1.18 21.28 -23.66
C GLY A 74 1.81 20.57 -22.44
N ARG A 75 1.12 19.58 -21.85
CA ARG A 75 1.68 18.71 -20.79
C ARG A 75 2.00 17.32 -21.29
N CYS A 76 1.59 16.98 -22.52
CA CYS A 76 2.00 15.75 -23.18
C CYS A 76 3.51 15.83 -23.41
N PRO A 77 4.30 14.88 -22.90
CA PRO A 77 5.70 14.75 -23.27
C PRO A 77 5.84 14.44 -24.77
N ASP A 78 7.08 14.36 -25.27
CA ASP A 78 7.39 14.10 -26.68
C ASP A 78 6.64 12.87 -27.24
N GLU A 79 6.56 12.76 -28.58
CA GLU A 79 5.80 11.68 -29.24
C GLU A 79 6.22 10.27 -28.77
N SER A 80 7.50 10.08 -28.42
CA SER A 80 8.03 8.83 -27.88
C SER A 80 7.40 8.42 -26.54
N ASP A 81 7.07 9.41 -25.71
CA ASP A 81 6.60 9.22 -24.33
C ASP A 81 5.08 9.32 -24.24
N ARG A 82 4.40 9.73 -25.32
CA ARG A 82 2.94 9.86 -25.38
C ARG A 82 2.22 8.60 -24.94
N ARG A 83 2.70 7.43 -25.37
CA ARG A 83 2.11 6.14 -24.99
C ARG A 83 2.19 5.94 -23.47
N ALA A 84 3.38 6.02 -22.89
CA ALA A 84 3.57 5.90 -21.44
C ALA A 84 2.74 6.94 -20.67
N TRP A 85 2.67 8.17 -21.16
CA TRP A 85 1.89 9.24 -20.56
C TRP A 85 0.37 8.95 -20.55
N LEU A 86 -0.18 8.43 -21.65
CA LEU A 86 -1.59 8.03 -21.71
C LEU A 86 -1.89 6.88 -20.73
N TYR A 87 -1.00 5.90 -20.60
CA TYR A 87 -1.11 4.84 -19.61
C TYR A 87 -1.01 5.36 -18.17
N ALA A 88 -0.13 6.33 -17.91
CA ALA A 88 -0.03 6.98 -16.60
C ALA A 88 -1.33 7.74 -16.24
N LEU A 89 -1.95 8.41 -17.22
CA LEU A 89 -3.27 9.06 -17.04
C LEU A 89 -4.36 8.04 -16.76
N ALA A 90 -4.39 6.92 -17.50
CA ALA A 90 -5.32 5.83 -17.26
C ALA A 90 -5.14 5.24 -15.85
N ARG A 91 -3.90 5.00 -15.44
CA ARG A 91 -3.57 4.51 -14.09
C ARG A 91 -4.07 5.46 -13.02
N TRP A 92 -3.77 6.76 -13.14
CA TRP A 92 -4.26 7.79 -12.23
C TRP A 92 -5.80 7.78 -12.14
N ALA A 93 -6.49 7.72 -13.28
CA ALA A 93 -7.95 7.77 -13.33
C ALA A 93 -8.59 6.50 -12.73
N CYS A 94 -8.03 5.33 -13.00
CA CYS A 94 -8.43 4.05 -12.41
C CYS A 94 -8.24 4.05 -10.89
N LEU A 95 -7.06 4.45 -10.39
CA LEU A 95 -6.77 4.49 -8.96
C LEU A 95 -7.67 5.47 -8.21
N ARG A 96 -7.95 6.64 -8.81
CA ARG A 96 -8.93 7.59 -8.28
C ARG A 96 -10.32 6.95 -8.18
N ARG A 97 -10.78 6.29 -9.25
CA ARG A 97 -12.09 5.63 -9.28
C ARG A 97 -12.20 4.50 -8.24
N LEU A 98 -11.13 3.73 -8.04
CA LEU A 98 -11.06 2.71 -6.98
C LEU A 98 -11.12 3.34 -5.58
N ALA A 99 -10.41 4.46 -5.35
CA ALA A 99 -10.44 5.18 -4.08
C ALA A 99 -11.84 5.76 -3.78
N GLU A 100 -12.51 6.34 -4.78
CA GLU A 100 -13.91 6.81 -4.68
C GLU A 100 -14.85 5.66 -4.29
N ARG A 101 -14.78 4.52 -5.00
CA ARG A 101 -15.59 3.32 -4.70
C ARG A 101 -15.34 2.81 -3.27
N GLN A 102 -14.09 2.81 -2.80
CA GLN A 102 -13.76 2.42 -1.43
C GLN A 102 -14.30 3.40 -0.39
N GLY A 103 -14.21 4.71 -0.66
CA GLY A 103 -14.79 5.77 0.18
C GLY A 103 -16.30 5.61 0.34
N THR A 104 -17.03 5.43 -0.76
CA THR A 104 -18.49 5.20 -0.73
C THR A 104 -18.85 3.92 0.04
N ARG A 105 -18.11 2.82 -0.16
CA ARG A 105 -18.35 1.56 0.58
C ARG A 105 -18.07 1.70 2.08
N ARG A 106 -17.03 2.43 2.47
CA ARG A 106 -16.73 2.73 3.88
C ARG A 106 -17.80 3.62 4.48
N GLY A 107 -18.21 4.69 3.80
CA GLY A 107 -19.31 5.56 4.21
C GLY A 107 -20.63 4.80 4.39
N ALA A 108 -20.97 3.92 3.45
CA ALA A 108 -22.17 3.07 3.54
C ALA A 108 -22.10 2.04 4.69
N ARG A 109 -20.92 1.49 4.99
CA ARG A 109 -20.71 0.59 6.14
C ARG A 109 -20.79 1.33 7.48
N ILE A 110 -20.37 2.60 7.53
CA ILE A 110 -20.49 3.47 8.70
C ILE A 110 -21.97 3.86 8.89
N ALA A 111 -22.65 4.25 7.81
CA ALA A 111 -24.08 4.58 7.83
C ALA A 111 -24.96 3.37 8.24
N ARG A 112 -24.62 2.14 7.82
CA ARG A 112 -25.32 0.91 8.24
C ARG A 112 -25.12 0.52 9.71
N ARG A 113 -24.20 1.16 10.45
CA ARG A 113 -24.04 0.98 11.91
C ARG A 113 -24.87 1.99 12.73
N ALA A 114 -25.47 2.98 12.08
CA ALA A 114 -26.58 3.74 12.64
C ALA A 114 -27.90 3.01 12.28
N PRO A 115 -28.90 2.94 13.18
CA PRO A 115 -30.15 2.27 12.89
C PRO A 115 -31.01 3.17 12.00
N GLU A 116 -30.77 3.13 10.70
CA GLU A 116 -31.69 3.70 9.71
C GLU A 116 -32.16 2.60 8.74
N HIS A 117 -33.46 2.34 8.81
CA HIS A 117 -34.20 1.52 7.89
C HIS A 117 -34.26 2.23 6.53
N ALA A 118 -33.39 1.85 5.62
CA ALA A 118 -33.56 2.18 4.20
C ALA A 118 -33.16 0.98 3.35
N GLY A 119 -34.17 0.17 3.01
CA GLY A 119 -34.07 -0.89 2.02
C GLY A 119 -33.81 -0.29 0.64
N ALA A 120 -32.54 -0.19 0.25
CA ALA A 120 -32.18 0.11 -1.12
C ALA A 120 -32.44 -1.13 -1.99
N HIS A 121 -33.64 -1.19 -2.57
CA HIS A 121 -33.94 -2.07 -3.69
C HIS A 121 -32.94 -1.79 -4.81
N ARG A 122 -32.02 -2.72 -5.02
CA ARG A 122 -31.23 -2.78 -6.25
C ARG A 122 -32.17 -3.32 -7.32
N ALA A 123 -32.59 -2.45 -8.24
CA ALA A 123 -33.33 -2.88 -9.42
C ALA A 123 -32.52 -3.99 -10.13
N PRO A 124 -33.17 -5.06 -10.59
CA PRO A 124 -32.51 -6.06 -11.40
C PRO A 124 -31.94 -5.38 -12.65
N ASP A 125 -30.72 -5.75 -12.99
CA ASP A 125 -30.00 -5.25 -14.15
C ASP A 125 -30.67 -5.84 -15.41
N ASP A 126 -31.60 -5.10 -16.04
CA ASP A 126 -32.34 -5.47 -17.28
C ASP A 126 -31.44 -5.58 -18.53
N ARG A 127 -30.15 -5.91 -18.36
CA ARG A 127 -29.26 -6.13 -19.49
C ARG A 127 -29.59 -7.45 -20.17
N PRO A 128 -29.63 -7.49 -21.52
CA PRO A 128 -29.82 -8.73 -22.25
C PRO A 128 -28.80 -9.77 -21.79
N ARG A 129 -29.27 -10.98 -21.44
CA ARG A 129 -28.47 -12.07 -20.88
C ARG A 129 -27.20 -12.37 -21.70
N ASP A 130 -27.28 -12.20 -23.02
CA ASP A 130 -26.19 -12.42 -23.96
C ASP A 130 -25.07 -11.39 -23.83
N THR A 131 -25.41 -10.13 -23.56
CA THR A 131 -24.41 -9.06 -23.32
C THR A 131 -23.64 -9.31 -22.01
N ALA A 132 -24.33 -9.76 -20.96
CA ALA A 132 -23.70 -10.11 -19.69
C ALA A 132 -22.84 -11.38 -19.79
N ALA A 133 -23.22 -12.36 -20.62
CA ALA A 133 -22.39 -13.52 -20.93
C ALA A 133 -21.12 -13.13 -21.70
N HIS A 134 -21.26 -12.33 -22.76
CA HIS A 134 -20.14 -11.82 -23.56
C HIS A 134 -19.12 -11.05 -22.70
N ARG A 135 -19.60 -10.10 -21.89
CA ARG A 135 -18.75 -9.32 -20.97
C ARG A 135 -18.01 -10.19 -19.97
N ARG A 136 -18.64 -11.25 -19.43
CA ARG A 136 -17.95 -12.21 -18.55
C ARG A 136 -16.85 -12.97 -19.28
N THR A 137 -17.08 -13.38 -20.52
CA THR A 137 -16.06 -14.03 -21.35
C THR A 137 -14.89 -13.10 -21.63
N GLU A 138 -15.12 -11.82 -21.92
CA GLU A 138 -14.05 -10.84 -22.11
C GLU A 138 -13.23 -10.64 -20.83
N LEU A 139 -13.88 -10.49 -19.67
CA LEU A 139 -13.16 -10.40 -18.38
C LEU A 139 -12.35 -11.66 -18.09
N ALA A 140 -12.86 -12.84 -18.44
CA ALA A 140 -12.12 -14.09 -18.28
C ALA A 140 -10.86 -14.16 -19.16
N ARG A 141 -10.86 -13.55 -20.36
CA ARG A 141 -9.66 -13.43 -21.22
C ARG A 141 -8.59 -12.49 -20.66
N LEU A 142 -8.97 -11.60 -19.75
CA LEU A 142 -8.05 -10.72 -19.04
C LEU A 142 -7.48 -11.36 -17.76
N ALA A 143 -8.12 -12.41 -17.26
CA ALA A 143 -7.64 -13.12 -16.09
C ALA A 143 -6.29 -13.79 -16.38
N TRP A 144 -5.33 -13.60 -15.46
CA TRP A 144 -4.03 -14.26 -15.50
C TRP A 144 -3.91 -15.18 -14.28
N PRO A 145 -4.37 -16.44 -14.39
CA PRO A 145 -4.38 -17.38 -13.28
C PRO A 145 -2.98 -17.78 -12.83
N GLU A 146 -2.00 -17.86 -13.73
CA GLU A 146 -0.59 -18.16 -13.42
C GLU A 146 0.08 -17.06 -12.59
N ALA A 147 -0.43 -15.82 -12.68
CA ALA A 147 -0.02 -14.75 -11.78
C ALA A 147 -0.70 -14.85 -10.39
N ALA A 148 -1.37 -15.95 -10.05
CA ALA A 148 -1.86 -16.15 -8.68
C ALA A 148 -0.69 -16.03 -7.68
N GLY A 149 -0.89 -15.22 -6.64
CA GLY A 149 0.14 -14.97 -5.63
C GLY A 149 1.07 -13.78 -5.89
N THR A 150 1.01 -13.14 -7.07
CA THR A 150 1.66 -11.85 -7.27
C THR A 150 0.96 -10.77 -6.43
N THR A 151 1.73 -9.77 -5.97
CA THR A 151 1.16 -8.57 -5.37
C THR A 151 0.34 -7.78 -6.41
N PRO A 152 -0.56 -6.88 -5.98
CA PRO A 152 -1.27 -6.00 -6.89
C PRO A 152 -0.34 -5.18 -7.79
N GLU A 153 0.77 -4.69 -7.24
CA GLU A 153 1.79 -3.90 -7.96
C GLU A 153 2.54 -4.76 -8.98
N GLN A 154 2.93 -5.99 -8.62
CA GLN A 154 3.53 -6.95 -9.54
C GLN A 154 2.57 -7.34 -10.67
N ARG A 155 1.28 -7.55 -10.36
CA ARG A 155 0.25 -7.86 -11.36
C ARG A 155 0.06 -6.71 -12.34
N GLU A 156 0.03 -5.47 -11.85
CA GLU A 156 -0.05 -4.28 -12.70
C GLU A 156 1.18 -4.17 -13.61
N ALA A 157 2.39 -4.39 -13.07
CA ALA A 157 3.61 -4.37 -13.87
C ALA A 157 3.61 -5.44 -14.98
N LEU A 158 3.15 -6.67 -14.67
CA LEU A 158 3.01 -7.74 -15.65
C LEU A 158 1.96 -7.43 -16.73
N GLU A 159 0.81 -6.87 -16.36
CA GLU A 159 -0.23 -6.46 -17.32
C GLU A 159 0.32 -5.40 -18.31
N LEU A 160 1.02 -4.39 -17.79
CA LEU A 160 1.63 -3.32 -18.60
C LEU A 160 2.76 -3.85 -19.49
N ALA A 161 3.66 -4.68 -18.95
CA ALA A 161 4.81 -5.19 -19.68
C ALA A 161 4.44 -6.25 -20.72
N VAL A 162 3.54 -7.19 -20.38
CA VAL A 162 3.27 -8.36 -21.22
C VAL A 162 2.10 -8.13 -22.15
N ARG A 163 0.91 -7.76 -21.64
CA ARG A 163 -0.28 -7.56 -22.48
C ARG A 163 -0.18 -6.26 -23.25
N HIS A 164 0.24 -5.18 -22.59
CA HIS A 164 0.35 -3.88 -23.25
C HIS A 164 1.70 -3.64 -23.92
N ARG A 165 2.71 -4.49 -23.71
CA ARG A 165 4.04 -4.40 -24.34
C ARG A 165 4.76 -3.09 -24.06
N LEU A 166 4.67 -2.59 -22.82
CA LEU A 166 5.45 -1.44 -22.40
C LEU A 166 6.87 -1.88 -22.05
N GLY A 167 7.87 -1.21 -22.62
CA GLY A 167 9.27 -1.40 -22.23
C GLY A 167 9.54 -0.94 -20.80
N VAL A 168 10.68 -1.33 -20.23
CA VAL A 168 11.07 -0.94 -18.86
C VAL A 168 11.05 0.59 -18.64
N PRO A 169 11.54 1.44 -19.58
CA PRO A 169 11.44 2.90 -19.42
C PRO A 169 10.00 3.41 -19.38
N GLU A 170 9.14 2.94 -20.29
CA GLU A 170 7.71 3.29 -20.32
C GLU A 170 6.99 2.84 -19.04
N LEU A 171 7.29 1.62 -18.58
CA LEU A 171 6.75 1.06 -17.34
C LEU A 171 7.15 1.92 -16.13
N ALA A 172 8.43 2.29 -16.04
CA ALA A 172 8.95 3.14 -14.97
C ALA A 172 8.23 4.50 -14.94
N ALA A 173 8.02 5.11 -16.11
CA ALA A 173 7.29 6.36 -16.24
C ALA A 173 5.81 6.24 -15.82
N VAL A 174 5.13 5.14 -16.18
CA VAL A 174 3.73 4.88 -15.77
C VAL A 174 3.60 4.67 -14.26
N LEU A 175 4.53 3.91 -13.66
CA LEU A 175 4.53 3.62 -12.24
C LEU A 175 5.03 4.80 -11.37
N GLY A 176 5.73 5.76 -11.99
CA GLY A 176 6.36 6.88 -11.27
C GLY A 176 7.55 6.42 -10.42
N THR A 177 8.25 5.38 -10.86
CA THR A 177 9.40 4.78 -10.16
C THR A 177 10.67 4.88 -10.99
N PRO A 178 11.87 4.81 -10.39
CA PRO A 178 13.12 4.68 -11.16
C PRO A 178 13.12 3.41 -12.02
N GLU A 179 13.81 3.44 -13.17
CA GLU A 179 13.89 2.29 -14.09
C GLU A 179 14.46 1.03 -13.42
N ALA A 180 15.45 1.19 -12.54
CA ALA A 180 16.00 0.08 -11.77
C ALA A 180 14.92 -0.61 -10.92
N GLY A 181 14.09 0.18 -10.22
CA GLY A 181 12.98 -0.35 -9.43
C GLY A 181 11.89 -0.99 -10.28
N ALA A 182 11.60 -0.44 -11.46
CA ALA A 182 10.64 -1.06 -12.39
C ALA A 182 11.16 -2.40 -12.94
N ARG A 183 12.46 -2.49 -13.24
CA ARG A 183 13.11 -3.73 -13.68
C ARG A 183 13.10 -4.79 -12.58
N GLU A 184 13.44 -4.42 -11.35
CA GLU A 184 13.39 -5.32 -10.19
C GLU A 184 11.97 -5.80 -9.91
N LEU A 185 10.98 -4.91 -9.95
CA LEU A 185 9.57 -5.25 -9.77
C LEU A 185 9.12 -6.25 -10.83
N LEU A 186 9.45 -6.01 -12.11
CA LEU A 186 9.09 -6.90 -13.21
C LEU A 186 9.81 -8.25 -13.12
N ALA A 187 11.10 -8.27 -12.78
CA ALA A 187 11.86 -9.50 -12.60
C ALA A 187 11.34 -10.33 -11.42
N GLY A 188 11.00 -9.68 -10.29
CA GLY A 188 10.37 -10.34 -9.15
C GLY A 188 8.99 -10.89 -9.51
N ALA A 189 8.16 -10.10 -10.20
CA ALA A 189 6.86 -10.56 -10.70
C ALA A 189 7.02 -11.73 -11.68
N ALA A 190 8.08 -11.70 -12.50
CA ALA A 190 8.35 -12.74 -13.45
C ALA A 190 8.66 -14.07 -12.75
N CYS A 191 9.60 -14.05 -11.80
CA CYS A 191 9.95 -15.20 -10.97
C CYS A 191 8.73 -15.80 -10.23
N GLU A 192 7.80 -14.97 -9.75
CA GLU A 192 6.57 -15.45 -9.10
C GLU A 192 5.66 -16.23 -10.07
N VAL A 193 5.52 -15.78 -11.32
CA VAL A 193 4.73 -16.49 -12.35
C VAL A 193 5.43 -17.77 -12.79
N GLU A 194 6.75 -17.72 -13.00
CA GLU A 194 7.59 -18.89 -13.29
C GLU A 194 7.40 -19.99 -12.25
N ARG A 195 7.60 -19.67 -10.96
CA ARG A 195 7.37 -20.63 -9.86
C ARG A 195 5.96 -21.22 -9.86
N THR A 196 4.96 -20.40 -10.17
CA THR A 196 3.56 -20.85 -10.21
C THR A 196 3.33 -21.78 -11.39
N ARG A 197 3.88 -21.48 -12.56
CA ARG A 197 3.81 -22.30 -13.77
C ARG A 197 4.51 -23.65 -13.56
N ALA A 198 5.69 -23.63 -12.97
CA ALA A 198 6.44 -24.84 -12.61
C ALA A 198 5.60 -25.75 -11.70
N ALA A 199 4.98 -25.16 -10.66
CA ALA A 199 4.13 -25.89 -9.74
C ALA A 199 2.88 -26.46 -10.42
N LEU A 200 2.22 -25.70 -11.31
CA LEU A 200 1.08 -26.18 -12.07
C LEU A 200 1.46 -27.31 -13.04
N ALA A 201 2.61 -27.24 -13.70
CA ALA A 201 3.08 -28.31 -14.56
C ALA A 201 3.40 -29.60 -13.79
N VAL A 202 3.91 -29.48 -12.55
CA VAL A 202 4.06 -30.63 -11.64
C VAL A 202 2.70 -31.25 -11.30
N VAL A 203 1.67 -30.41 -11.08
CA VAL A 203 0.29 -30.88 -10.85
C VAL A 203 -0.25 -31.61 -12.08
N GLU A 204 -0.09 -31.05 -13.27
CA GLU A 204 -0.56 -31.64 -14.54
C GLU A 204 0.13 -32.96 -14.87
N THR A 205 1.44 -33.04 -14.65
CA THR A 205 2.21 -34.29 -14.85
C THR A 205 1.82 -35.36 -13.81
N GLY A 206 1.46 -34.94 -12.60
CA GLY A 206 1.04 -35.83 -11.51
C GLY A 206 2.17 -36.67 -10.90
N GLY A 207 1.79 -37.77 -10.23
CA GLY A 207 2.73 -38.74 -9.66
C GLY A 207 3.23 -38.46 -8.25
N CYS A 208 2.91 -37.31 -7.65
CA CYS A 208 3.11 -37.06 -6.21
C CYS A 208 1.79 -37.20 -5.44
N PRO A 209 1.67 -38.12 -4.46
CA PRO A 209 0.44 -38.31 -3.70
C PRO A 209 0.09 -37.08 -2.85
N SER A 210 1.09 -36.33 -2.36
CA SER A 210 0.86 -35.11 -1.59
C SER A 210 0.24 -33.99 -2.45
N VAL A 211 0.73 -33.79 -3.68
CA VAL A 211 0.14 -32.84 -4.64
C VAL A 211 -1.29 -33.25 -5.02
N SER A 212 -1.52 -34.55 -5.21
CA SER A 212 -2.85 -35.10 -5.54
C SER A 212 -3.86 -34.84 -4.42
N ARG A 213 -3.43 -34.92 -3.15
CA ARG A 213 -4.25 -34.54 -1.99
C ARG A 213 -4.51 -33.05 -1.89
N LEU A 214 -3.52 -32.21 -2.21
CA LEU A 214 -3.63 -30.75 -2.17
C LEU A 214 -4.58 -30.19 -3.23
N THR A 215 -4.59 -30.79 -4.43
CA THR A 215 -5.38 -30.32 -5.58
C THR A 215 -6.76 -30.95 -5.67
N GLY A 216 -7.01 -32.03 -4.91
CA GLY A 216 -8.33 -32.62 -4.75
C GLY A 216 -9.02 -32.96 -6.07
N GLY A 217 -8.43 -33.82 -6.91
CA GLY A 217 -9.09 -34.53 -8.02
C GLY A 217 -9.84 -33.71 -9.10
N GLY A 218 -9.88 -32.38 -9.06
CA GLY A 218 -10.69 -31.56 -9.96
C GLY A 218 -10.22 -30.11 -10.06
N ARG A 219 -10.64 -29.42 -11.13
CA ARG A 219 -10.27 -28.03 -11.48
C ARG A 219 -10.63 -27.03 -10.37
N LEU A 220 -9.76 -26.88 -9.37
CA LEU A 220 -9.83 -25.79 -8.40
C LEU A 220 -9.30 -24.51 -9.03
N LEU A 221 -9.99 -23.39 -8.78
CA LEU A 221 -9.44 -22.07 -9.05
C LEU A 221 -8.17 -21.91 -8.20
N LEU A 222 -7.05 -21.54 -8.83
CA LEU A 222 -5.79 -21.36 -8.15
C LEU A 222 -5.86 -20.16 -7.20
N SER A 223 -6.23 -20.41 -5.94
CA SER A 223 -6.21 -19.40 -4.89
C SER A 223 -4.76 -19.06 -4.51
N THR A 224 -4.56 -17.89 -3.91
CA THR A 224 -3.24 -17.48 -3.38
C THR A 224 -2.70 -18.45 -2.34
N THR A 225 -3.57 -19.02 -1.50
CA THR A 225 -3.22 -20.02 -0.49
C THR A 225 -2.84 -21.34 -1.11
N LEU A 226 -3.63 -21.86 -2.05
CA LEU A 226 -3.32 -23.11 -2.76
C LEU A 226 -2.00 -22.98 -3.52
N ARG A 227 -1.78 -21.83 -4.17
CA ARG A 227 -0.52 -21.52 -4.85
C ARG A 227 0.68 -21.54 -3.89
N ALA A 228 0.57 -20.91 -2.72
CA ALA A 228 1.64 -20.90 -1.74
C ALA A 228 1.97 -22.32 -1.24
N GLU A 229 0.95 -23.13 -0.96
CA GLU A 229 1.12 -24.53 -0.55
C GLU A 229 1.75 -25.40 -1.64
N LEU A 230 1.35 -25.20 -2.90
CA LEU A 230 1.92 -25.93 -4.04
C LEU A 230 3.38 -25.57 -4.28
N VAL A 231 3.72 -24.29 -4.30
CA VAL A 231 5.11 -23.83 -4.48
C VAL A 231 5.99 -24.36 -3.35
N ARG A 232 5.55 -24.21 -2.10
CA ARG A 232 6.26 -24.76 -0.93
C ARG A 232 6.48 -26.26 -1.04
N HIS A 233 5.48 -27.01 -1.52
CA HIS A 233 5.64 -28.45 -1.73
C HIS A 233 6.65 -28.78 -2.84
N VAL A 234 6.64 -28.05 -3.95
CA VAL A 234 7.62 -28.24 -5.04
C VAL A 234 9.03 -27.98 -4.54
N ASP A 235 9.20 -26.93 -3.74
CA ASP A 235 10.47 -26.62 -3.10
C ASP A 235 10.89 -27.72 -2.13
N ASP A 236 10.02 -28.20 -1.24
CA ASP A 236 10.34 -29.19 -0.21
C ASP A 236 10.54 -30.62 -0.75
N CYS A 237 9.85 -31.00 -1.84
CA CYS A 237 9.83 -32.37 -2.34
C CYS A 237 10.87 -32.59 -3.47
N PRO A 238 11.92 -33.41 -3.28
CA PRO A 238 12.98 -33.61 -4.29
C PRO A 238 12.48 -34.18 -5.63
N ARG A 239 11.37 -34.93 -5.62
CA ARG A 239 10.76 -35.48 -6.85
C ARG A 239 10.08 -34.37 -7.65
N CYS A 240 9.29 -33.54 -6.98
CA CYS A 240 8.58 -32.41 -7.59
C CYS A 240 9.57 -31.34 -8.05
N ARG A 241 10.59 -31.03 -7.25
CA ARG A 241 11.65 -30.08 -7.60
C ARG A 241 12.35 -30.44 -8.91
N ARG A 242 12.83 -31.69 -9.04
CA ARG A 242 13.47 -32.17 -10.29
C ARG A 242 12.53 -32.15 -11.50
N LEU A 243 11.22 -32.32 -11.28
CA LEU A 243 10.25 -32.22 -12.36
C LEU A 243 10.03 -30.77 -12.78
N ALA A 244 9.87 -29.86 -11.81
CA ALA A 244 9.78 -28.43 -12.04
C ALA A 244 11.00 -27.90 -12.82
N GLU A 245 12.22 -28.22 -12.38
CA GLU A 245 13.48 -27.84 -13.05
C GLU A 245 13.52 -28.27 -14.53
N ARG A 246 12.97 -29.46 -14.87
CA ARG A 246 12.90 -29.93 -16.27
C ARG A 246 11.87 -29.18 -17.09
N VAL A 247 10.73 -28.82 -16.50
CA VAL A 247 9.66 -28.10 -17.22
C VAL A 247 10.02 -26.64 -17.44
N ASP A 248 10.65 -26.00 -16.45
CA ASP A 248 11.11 -24.61 -16.54
C ASP A 248 12.17 -24.45 -17.63
N ALA A 249 13.10 -25.39 -17.75
CA ALA A 249 14.09 -25.40 -18.83
C ALA A 249 13.46 -25.54 -20.24
N ALA A 250 12.23 -26.05 -20.35
CA ALA A 250 11.55 -26.32 -21.62
C ALA A 250 10.49 -25.25 -21.99
N SER A 251 10.12 -24.36 -21.07
CA SER A 251 9.01 -23.43 -21.27
C SER A 251 9.49 -22.00 -21.53
N PRO A 252 9.20 -21.42 -22.70
CA PRO A 252 9.46 -20.00 -22.92
C PRO A 252 8.54 -19.11 -22.07
N TRP A 253 9.06 -17.92 -21.73
CA TRP A 253 8.38 -16.92 -20.93
C TRP A 253 7.13 -16.37 -21.66
N PRO A 254 6.00 -16.11 -20.95
CA PRO A 254 4.83 -15.49 -21.56
C PRO A 254 5.18 -14.12 -22.18
N GLY A 255 5.00 -14.00 -23.50
CA GLY A 255 5.32 -12.78 -24.25
C GLY A 255 6.77 -12.66 -24.75
N SER A 256 7.64 -13.64 -24.47
CA SER A 256 8.96 -13.75 -25.14
C SER A 256 8.92 -14.58 -26.42
N CYS A 257 7.84 -15.35 -26.63
CA CYS A 257 7.56 -15.97 -27.92
C CYS A 257 7.15 -14.89 -28.95
N GLY A 258 7.41 -15.15 -30.24
CA GLY A 258 7.15 -14.20 -31.34
C GLY A 258 5.72 -13.65 -31.38
N VAL A 259 5.44 -12.73 -32.31
CA VAL A 259 4.21 -11.91 -32.41
C VAL A 259 2.89 -12.68 -32.22
N GLU A 260 2.85 -13.98 -32.52
CA GLU A 260 1.71 -14.88 -32.32
C GLU A 260 1.37 -15.20 -30.84
N ALA A 261 2.24 -14.91 -29.89
CA ALA A 261 2.05 -15.17 -28.45
C ALA A 261 1.61 -13.92 -27.64
N ALA A 262 1.30 -12.80 -28.30
CA ALA A 262 0.85 -11.60 -27.62
C ALA A 262 -0.54 -11.81 -27.01
N LEU A 263 -0.70 -11.48 -25.72
CA LEU A 263 -1.99 -11.56 -25.05
C LEU A 263 -3.00 -10.61 -25.73
N PRO A 264 -4.26 -11.04 -25.94
CA PRO A 264 -5.22 -10.27 -26.72
C PRO A 264 -5.62 -8.97 -26.02
N LEU A 265 -5.83 -7.92 -26.81
CA LEU A 265 -6.47 -6.67 -26.38
C LEU A 265 -7.97 -6.74 -26.68
N VAL A 266 -8.76 -6.20 -25.75
CA VAL A 266 -10.20 -6.01 -25.92
C VAL A 266 -10.44 -4.74 -26.72
N GLN A 267 -11.29 -4.84 -27.74
CA GLN A 267 -11.64 -3.70 -28.59
C GLN A 267 -12.41 -2.65 -27.78
N ALA A 268 -11.97 -1.39 -27.88
CA ALA A 268 -12.64 -0.28 -27.21
C ALA A 268 -14.01 -0.01 -27.85
N PRO A 269 -15.09 0.15 -27.04
CA PRO A 269 -16.42 0.49 -27.56
C PRO A 269 -16.46 1.96 -27.97
N ARG A 270 -15.88 2.29 -29.14
CA ARG A 270 -15.65 3.65 -29.65
C ARG A 270 -16.89 4.54 -29.58
N THR A 271 -18.06 4.03 -29.95
CA THR A 271 -19.33 4.76 -29.89
C THR A 271 -19.71 5.13 -28.46
N ALA A 272 -19.59 4.19 -27.52
CA ALA A 272 -19.86 4.42 -26.10
C ALA A 272 -18.84 5.37 -25.47
N VAL A 273 -17.56 5.27 -25.85
CA VAL A 273 -16.49 6.19 -25.43
C VAL A 273 -16.77 7.61 -25.92
N ARG A 274 -17.17 7.80 -27.19
CA ARG A 274 -17.57 9.12 -27.72
C ARG A 274 -18.76 9.69 -26.95
N ALA A 275 -19.79 8.89 -26.71
CA ALA A 275 -20.96 9.31 -25.93
C ALA A 275 -20.57 9.72 -24.50
N ALA A 276 -19.67 8.96 -23.86
CA ALA A 276 -19.13 9.28 -22.54
C ALA A 276 -18.30 10.57 -22.54
N LEU A 277 -17.51 10.80 -23.59
CA LEU A 277 -16.72 12.03 -23.76
C LEU A 277 -17.62 13.27 -23.92
N GLN A 278 -18.71 13.16 -24.68
CA GLN A 278 -19.69 14.23 -24.82
C GLN A 278 -20.40 14.55 -23.49
N ARG A 279 -20.74 13.52 -22.70
CA ARG A 279 -21.26 13.70 -21.32
C ARG A 279 -20.22 14.38 -20.42
N ALA A 280 -18.96 13.98 -20.55
CA ALA A 280 -17.84 14.54 -19.79
C ALA A 280 -17.60 16.03 -20.07
N GLY A 281 -17.72 16.45 -21.33
CA GLY A 281 -17.50 17.84 -21.74
C GLY A 281 -18.56 18.83 -21.24
N ARG A 282 -19.77 18.36 -20.93
CA ARG A 282 -20.89 19.19 -20.45
C ARG A 282 -20.89 19.41 -18.92
N GLY A 283 -20.16 18.60 -18.16
CA GLY A 283 -20.07 18.73 -16.71
C GLY A 283 -18.94 19.64 -16.27
N ARG A 284 -19.25 20.78 -15.62
CA ARG A 284 -18.24 21.60 -14.94
C ARG A 284 -17.68 20.87 -13.71
N GLY A 285 -16.36 20.93 -13.50
CA GLY A 285 -15.73 20.54 -12.23
C GLY A 285 -15.14 19.12 -12.15
N ARG A 286 -14.78 18.50 -13.28
CA ARG A 286 -14.15 17.18 -13.24
C ARG A 286 -12.74 17.25 -12.62
N PRO A 287 -12.37 16.33 -11.71
CA PRO A 287 -11.02 16.32 -11.13
C PRO A 287 -9.97 16.16 -12.23
N ALA A 288 -8.97 17.03 -12.24
CA ALA A 288 -7.80 16.90 -13.10
C ALA A 288 -6.59 16.43 -12.27
N PRO A 289 -5.69 15.60 -12.85
CA PRO A 289 -4.45 15.28 -12.18
C PRO A 289 -3.59 16.55 -12.01
N ARG A 290 -2.81 16.59 -10.93
CA ARG A 290 -1.62 17.44 -10.93
C ARG A 290 -0.51 16.70 -11.65
N PHE A 291 0.22 17.42 -12.48
CA PHE A 291 1.39 16.92 -13.19
C PHE A 291 2.66 17.24 -12.40
N ASP A 292 3.66 16.37 -12.49
CA ASP A 292 5.00 16.63 -12.00
C ASP A 292 5.78 17.52 -12.98
N ARG A 293 7.11 17.62 -12.77
CA ARG A 293 7.99 18.43 -13.62
C ARG A 293 8.18 17.83 -15.01
N THR A 294 8.02 16.51 -15.16
CA THR A 294 8.14 15.82 -16.44
C THR A 294 6.81 15.76 -17.21
N GLY A 295 5.73 16.31 -16.63
CA GLY A 295 4.42 16.34 -17.26
C GLY A 295 3.58 15.09 -17.01
N PHE A 296 4.02 14.18 -16.14
CA PHE A 296 3.32 12.96 -15.78
C PHE A 296 2.34 13.17 -14.61
N PRO A 297 1.18 12.48 -14.60
CA PRO A 297 0.20 12.64 -13.55
C PRO A 297 0.71 12.04 -12.23
N VAL A 298 0.67 12.85 -11.18
CA VAL A 298 1.09 12.40 -9.84
C VAL A 298 0.03 11.47 -9.23
N ASP A 299 0.48 10.33 -8.72
CA ASP A 299 -0.36 9.29 -8.11
C ASP A 299 -1.24 9.85 -6.96
N PRO A 300 -2.55 9.53 -6.90
CA PRO A 300 -3.42 9.93 -5.80
C PRO A 300 -2.95 9.44 -4.42
N ARG A 301 -2.39 8.22 -4.33
CA ARG A 301 -1.89 7.61 -3.09
C ARG A 301 -0.71 8.39 -2.54
N ASP A 302 0.20 8.83 -3.40
CA ASP A 302 1.35 9.64 -2.98
C ASP A 302 0.91 11.00 -2.42
N ARG A 303 -0.23 11.54 -2.87
CA ARG A 303 -0.78 12.76 -2.28
C ARG A 303 -1.32 12.52 -0.88
N ALA A 304 -2.03 11.41 -0.66
CA ALA A 304 -2.51 11.02 0.67
C ALA A 304 -1.33 10.81 1.62
N ALA A 305 -0.35 10.00 1.20
CA ALA A 305 0.86 9.73 1.97
C ALA A 305 1.68 11.01 2.26
N ARG A 306 1.82 11.93 1.30
CA ARG A 306 2.49 13.22 1.54
C ARG A 306 1.71 14.09 2.53
N ARG A 307 0.39 14.16 2.43
CA ARG A 307 -0.44 14.92 3.38
C ARG A 307 -0.38 14.33 4.78
N ASP A 308 -0.38 13.02 4.90
CA ASP A 308 -0.28 12.34 6.19
C ASP A 308 1.11 12.54 6.80
N ARG A 309 2.18 12.51 6.00
CA ARG A 309 3.54 12.89 6.45
C ARG A 309 3.62 14.35 6.89
N LEU A 310 2.97 15.28 6.18
CA LEU A 310 2.92 16.69 6.56
C LEU A 310 2.13 16.91 7.86
N ARG A 311 1.01 16.20 8.03
CA ARG A 311 0.22 16.21 9.28
C ARG A 311 1.00 15.60 10.44
N ALA A 312 1.67 14.46 10.21
CA ALA A 312 2.54 13.86 11.21
C ALA A 312 3.67 14.80 11.61
N ARG A 313 4.32 15.47 10.64
CA ARG A 313 5.34 16.50 10.92
C ARG A 313 4.77 17.66 11.72
N ALA A 314 3.62 18.21 11.33
CA ALA A 314 2.95 19.29 12.06
C ALA A 314 2.64 18.88 13.52
N VAL A 315 2.08 17.69 13.73
CA VAL A 315 1.79 17.13 15.06
C VAL A 315 3.08 16.95 15.87
N THR A 316 4.13 16.37 15.28
CA THR A 316 5.42 16.21 15.98
C THR A 316 6.04 17.56 16.33
N THR A 317 5.98 18.56 15.44
CA THR A 317 6.52 19.89 15.73
C THR A 317 5.72 20.62 16.80
N THR A 318 4.38 20.48 16.82
CA THR A 318 3.56 21.07 17.89
C THR A 318 3.82 20.39 19.23
N VAL A 319 3.96 19.06 19.27
CA VAL A 319 4.26 18.33 20.51
C VAL A 319 5.63 18.73 21.05
N VAL A 320 6.67 18.75 20.20
CA VAL A 320 8.02 19.19 20.61
C VAL A 320 8.00 20.65 21.08
N ALA A 321 7.32 21.55 20.36
CA ALA A 321 7.21 22.95 20.77
C ALA A 321 6.50 23.08 22.12
N THR A 322 5.42 22.34 22.38
CA THR A 322 4.74 22.36 23.69
C THR A 322 5.59 21.79 24.81
N VAL A 323 6.33 20.70 24.57
CA VAL A 323 7.21 20.07 25.56
C VAL A 323 8.42 20.96 25.91
N VAL A 324 8.90 21.79 24.98
CA VAL A 324 10.00 22.74 25.25
C VAL A 324 9.50 24.05 25.83
N ALA A 325 8.39 24.59 25.33
CA ALA A 325 7.86 25.87 25.78
C ALA A 325 7.26 25.79 27.18
N ALA A 326 6.58 24.70 27.54
CA ALA A 326 5.94 24.59 28.85
C ALA A 326 6.93 24.63 30.03
N PRO A 327 8.07 23.89 30.01
CA PRO A 327 9.09 24.01 31.06
C PRO A 327 9.78 25.37 31.09
N VAL A 328 10.05 25.99 29.94
CA VAL A 328 10.71 27.31 29.87
C VAL A 328 9.78 28.40 30.41
N LEU A 329 8.49 28.35 30.06
CA LEU A 329 7.49 29.27 30.59
C LEU A 329 7.26 29.06 32.09
N ALA A 330 7.26 27.81 32.57
CA ALA A 330 7.17 27.49 33.99
C ALA A 330 8.40 28.01 34.76
N LEU A 331 9.60 27.83 34.22
CA LEU A 331 10.85 28.32 34.81
C LEU A 331 10.91 29.85 34.83
N TRP A 332 10.49 30.50 33.75
CA TRP A 332 10.45 31.96 33.65
C TRP A 332 9.41 32.57 34.61
N ALA A 333 8.25 31.94 34.76
CA ALA A 333 7.24 32.33 35.74
C ALA A 333 7.77 32.15 37.18
N ALA A 334 8.49 31.07 37.45
CA ALA A 334 9.14 30.85 38.75
C ALA A 334 10.24 31.88 39.05
N HIS A 335 11.01 32.31 38.05
CA HIS A 335 12.10 33.27 38.25
C HIS A 335 11.67 34.73 38.38
N ARG A 336 10.48 35.09 37.90
CA ARG A 336 9.87 36.41 38.19
C ARG A 336 9.15 36.46 39.54
N GLY A 337 8.99 35.32 40.20
CA GLY A 337 8.38 35.20 41.52
C GLY A 337 9.31 35.60 42.67
N GLY A 338 9.69 36.88 42.75
CA GLY A 338 9.81 37.61 44.03
C GLY A 338 11.19 38.19 44.43
N PRO A 339 11.25 39.12 45.42
CA PRO A 339 10.16 39.87 46.08
C PRO A 339 10.39 41.41 46.13
N GLY A 340 9.31 42.18 46.33
CA GLY A 340 9.37 43.64 46.51
C GLY A 340 8.05 44.26 46.98
N THR A 341 7.75 44.09 48.28
CA THR A 341 7.06 45.02 49.21
C THR A 341 5.74 45.70 48.83
N GLY A 342 4.68 45.35 49.57
CA GLY A 342 3.45 46.14 49.71
C GLY A 342 2.23 45.31 50.15
N GLU A 343 2.14 44.96 51.43
CA GLU A 343 0.90 44.50 52.11
C GLU A 343 -0.11 45.69 52.18
N PRO A 344 -1.46 45.52 52.32
CA PRO A 344 -2.07 44.49 53.15
C PRO A 344 -3.39 43.79 52.76
N ALA A 345 -3.57 42.68 53.49
CA ALA A 345 -4.80 42.04 53.97
C ALA A 345 -5.69 41.23 53.01
N GLY A 346 -5.90 39.95 53.34
CA GLY A 346 -7.03 39.16 52.83
C GLY A 346 -6.93 37.64 52.89
N ALA A 347 -6.89 37.08 54.12
CA ALA A 347 -7.45 35.78 54.55
C ALA A 347 -7.01 34.42 53.93
N ASP A 348 -6.79 33.49 54.86
CA ASP A 348 -6.77 32.02 54.80
C ASP A 348 -5.62 31.29 54.09
N ALA A 349 -4.52 31.14 54.83
CA ALA A 349 -3.57 30.04 54.66
C ALA A 349 -3.55 29.17 55.94
N THR A 350 -4.06 27.95 55.84
CA THR A 350 -3.89 26.89 56.84
C THR A 350 -2.49 26.30 56.71
N ARG A 351 -1.61 26.54 57.69
CA ARG A 351 -0.38 25.78 57.92
C ARG A 351 -0.53 25.03 59.25
N ILE A 352 -0.15 23.74 59.26
CA ILE A 352 0.20 23.02 60.48
C ILE A 352 1.58 22.40 60.27
N SER A 353 2.43 22.59 61.28
CA SER A 353 3.88 22.40 61.33
C SER A 353 4.29 20.96 61.60
N ALA A 354 5.55 20.66 61.26
CA ALA A 354 6.30 19.47 61.64
C ALA A 354 6.60 19.43 63.16
N GLY A 355 6.68 18.22 63.70
CA GLY A 355 7.28 17.88 64.99
C GLY A 355 8.42 16.88 64.78
N GLU A 356 9.56 17.17 65.40
CA GLU A 356 10.80 16.40 65.35
C GLU A 356 10.99 15.60 66.63
N ALA A 357 11.49 14.37 66.51
CA ALA A 357 12.17 13.51 67.51
C ALA A 357 12.12 12.07 66.96
N GLU A 358 13.08 11.15 67.06
CA GLU A 358 14.45 11.05 67.56
C GLU A 358 14.81 9.55 67.39
N LEU A 359 16.09 9.17 67.27
CA LEU A 359 16.76 7.90 67.70
C LEU A 359 18.00 7.54 66.83
N PRO A 360 19.03 6.86 67.41
CA PRO A 360 20.44 7.23 67.27
C PRO A 360 21.36 6.01 66.87
N PRO A 361 22.65 5.86 67.26
CA PRO A 361 23.79 5.82 66.31
C PRO A 361 24.73 4.57 66.38
N GLY A 362 25.79 4.56 65.54
CA GLY A 362 27.05 3.77 65.67
C GLY A 362 27.12 2.48 64.84
N ARG A 363 28.21 2.04 64.18
CA ARG A 363 29.69 2.23 64.27
C ARG A 363 30.29 1.88 62.88
N ALA A 364 31.19 2.69 62.29
CA ALA A 364 32.66 2.76 62.43
C ALA A 364 33.47 1.62 61.74
N GLY A 365 34.27 1.98 60.72
CA GLY A 365 35.39 1.16 60.22
C GLY A 365 36.00 1.54 58.84
N GLY A 366 36.92 2.52 58.82
CA GLY A 366 38.17 2.53 58.01
C GLY A 366 38.15 2.82 56.49
N ALA A 367 38.69 3.97 56.09
CA ALA A 367 39.00 4.41 54.71
C ALA A 367 40.46 4.02 54.28
N PRO A 368 41.07 4.46 53.14
CA PRO A 368 40.53 5.21 51.97
C PRO A 368 41.04 4.81 50.54
N MET A 369 40.47 5.49 49.54
CA MET A 369 41.00 5.92 48.22
C MET A 369 41.14 4.91 47.05
N ARG A 370 40.34 5.10 45.98
CA ARG A 370 40.69 5.94 44.81
C ARG A 370 39.51 6.08 43.82
N ALA A 371 39.58 7.17 43.07
CA ALA A 371 38.61 7.75 42.15
C ALA A 371 38.04 6.83 41.06
N TYR A 372 36.79 7.08 40.67
CA TYR A 372 36.46 7.27 39.25
C TYR A 372 35.29 8.26 39.08
N GLU A 373 35.49 9.14 38.11
CA GLU A 373 34.59 10.18 37.60
C GLU A 373 33.59 9.57 36.62
N ASN A 374 32.37 10.12 36.56
CA ASN A 374 31.52 10.07 35.37
C ASN A 374 30.81 11.41 35.21
N ALA A 375 31.36 12.24 34.33
CA ALA A 375 30.67 13.37 33.74
C ALA A 375 29.84 12.90 32.54
N GLY A 376 28.62 13.40 32.42
CA GLY A 376 27.96 13.53 31.12
C GLY A 376 28.33 14.89 30.52
N ALA A 377 28.69 14.93 29.24
CA ALA A 377 28.46 16.09 28.36
C ALA A 377 28.79 15.77 26.89
N THR A 378 28.01 16.44 26.06
CA THR A 378 27.98 16.58 24.60
C THR A 378 29.25 17.19 23.99
N GLY A 379 29.58 16.87 22.72
CA GLY A 379 30.48 17.72 21.91
C GLY A 379 31.01 17.11 20.61
N ARG A 380 30.75 17.79 19.48
CA ARG A 380 31.28 17.54 18.11
C ARG A 380 32.81 17.67 18.04
N THR A 381 33.49 16.90 17.16
CA THR A 381 34.12 17.36 15.89
C THR A 381 35.16 16.35 15.34
N THR A 382 35.13 16.17 14.02
CA THR A 382 36.23 15.91 13.04
C THR A 382 37.39 14.94 13.35
N GLY A 383 37.64 14.03 12.39
CA GLY A 383 38.95 13.42 12.14
C GLY A 383 38.98 11.88 12.28
N ALA A 384 39.12 11.17 11.16
CA ALA A 384 39.34 9.72 11.09
C ALA A 384 40.78 9.32 11.48
N PRO A 385 41.19 8.04 11.42
CA PRO A 385 40.52 6.79 11.80
C PRO A 385 41.34 5.99 12.86
N GLY A 386 40.68 5.24 13.74
CA GLY A 386 41.36 4.35 14.70
C GLY A 386 40.53 3.09 14.94
N PHE A 387 41.10 1.94 14.59
CA PHE A 387 40.50 0.61 14.73
C PHE A 387 40.13 0.28 16.18
N ALA A 388 38.84 -0.02 16.42
CA ALA A 388 38.34 -0.74 17.59
C ALA A 388 37.28 -1.76 17.10
N GLY A 389 37.37 -3.01 17.56
CA GLY A 389 36.69 -4.18 16.99
C GLY A 389 35.16 -4.17 17.06
N PRO A 390 34.49 -5.09 16.34
CA PRO A 390 33.04 -5.09 16.20
C PRO A 390 32.36 -5.67 17.45
N SER A 391 31.76 -4.82 18.25
CA SER A 391 30.74 -5.24 19.22
C SER A 391 29.41 -5.39 18.46
N PRO A 392 28.71 -6.55 18.50
CA PRO A 392 27.42 -6.70 17.85
C PRO A 392 26.40 -5.79 18.52
N SER A 393 25.90 -4.79 17.78
CA SER A 393 24.84 -3.91 18.24
C SER A 393 23.50 -4.45 17.76
N VAL A 394 22.73 -5.06 18.66
CA VAL A 394 21.34 -5.47 18.37
C VAL A 394 20.41 -4.37 18.84
N SER A 395 19.56 -3.87 17.95
CA SER A 395 18.51 -2.91 18.27
C SER A 395 17.14 -3.51 17.98
N VAL A 396 16.17 -3.21 18.84
CA VAL A 396 14.84 -3.84 18.81
C VAL A 396 13.79 -2.74 18.76
N GLU A 397 12.85 -2.87 17.82
CA GLU A 397 11.74 -1.94 17.65
C GLU A 397 10.43 -2.73 17.52
N VAL A 398 9.45 -2.40 18.35
CA VAL A 398 8.10 -2.96 18.24
C VAL A 398 7.35 -2.19 17.14
N ILE A 399 7.20 -2.80 15.96
CA ILE A 399 6.62 -2.17 14.76
C ILE A 399 5.09 -2.03 14.90
N SER A 400 4.45 -2.82 15.75
CA SER A 400 3.03 -2.70 16.04
C SER A 400 2.72 -3.13 17.46
N THR A 401 2.34 -2.17 18.29
CA THR A 401 1.55 -2.43 19.50
C THR A 401 0.09 -2.53 19.06
N GLY A 402 -0.57 -3.65 19.37
CA GLY A 402 -2.03 -3.70 19.28
C GLY A 402 -2.64 -2.51 20.06
N ALA A 403 -3.77 -1.99 19.58
CA ALA A 403 -4.39 -0.74 20.06
C ALA A 403 -4.35 -0.56 21.59
N PRO A 404 -3.95 0.63 22.12
CA PRO A 404 -3.91 0.85 23.55
C PRO A 404 -5.29 1.11 24.18
N ALA A 405 -5.43 0.58 25.40
CA ALA A 405 -6.18 1.05 26.57
C ALA A 405 -7.73 0.93 26.66
N ALA A 406 -8.17 0.14 27.66
CA ALA A 406 -9.10 0.49 28.74
C ALA A 406 -9.07 -0.65 29.80
N PRO A 407 -9.19 -0.37 31.12
CA PRO A 407 -9.33 -1.45 32.12
C PRO A 407 -10.66 -2.18 31.87
N GLY A 408 -10.56 -3.38 31.30
CA GLY A 408 -11.72 -4.21 30.99
C GLY A 408 -12.25 -4.90 32.23
N GLY A 409 -13.56 -4.77 32.47
CA GLY A 409 -14.25 -5.46 33.56
C GLY A 409 -14.28 -7.00 33.39
N PRO A 410 -14.79 -7.71 34.40
CA PRO A 410 -14.85 -9.18 34.40
C PRO A 410 -15.63 -9.69 33.18
N GLY A 411 -15.01 -10.56 32.37
CA GLY A 411 -15.65 -11.21 31.20
C GLY A 411 -15.10 -10.83 29.81
N ALA A 412 -14.09 -9.95 29.71
CA ALA A 412 -13.45 -9.64 28.43
C ALA A 412 -12.61 -10.82 27.88
N PRO A 413 -12.59 -11.07 26.56
CA PRO A 413 -11.74 -12.10 25.95
C PRO A 413 -10.26 -11.84 26.27
N GLY A 414 -9.47 -12.91 26.44
CA GLY A 414 -8.04 -12.82 26.73
C GLY A 414 -7.28 -12.06 25.63
N ARG A 415 -6.38 -11.15 26.03
CA ARG A 415 -5.55 -10.31 25.17
C ARG A 415 -4.10 -10.40 25.58
N LEU A 416 -3.20 -10.26 24.60
CA LEU A 416 -1.76 -10.33 24.80
C LEU A 416 -1.13 -8.96 24.49
N THR A 417 -0.44 -8.38 25.46
CA THR A 417 0.42 -7.20 25.24
C THR A 417 1.87 -7.64 25.11
N VAL A 418 2.62 -6.92 24.26
CA VAL A 418 3.99 -7.27 23.90
C VAL A 418 4.89 -6.07 24.14
N ALA A 419 5.93 -6.26 24.94
CA ALA A 419 7.03 -5.30 25.11
C ALA A 419 8.34 -5.99 24.74
N ALA A 420 9.27 -5.26 24.13
CA ALA A 420 10.57 -5.78 23.75
C ALA A 420 11.67 -4.81 24.15
N SER A 421 12.78 -5.34 24.67
CA SER A 421 13.97 -4.58 25.02
C SER A 421 15.23 -5.32 24.52
N ALA A 422 16.24 -4.58 24.10
CA ALA A 422 17.55 -5.14 23.75
C ALA A 422 18.48 -5.06 24.97
N ASP A 423 19.19 -6.15 25.25
CA ASP A 423 20.25 -6.23 26.24
C ASP A 423 21.48 -6.90 25.57
N GLY A 424 22.40 -6.07 25.08
CA GLY A 424 23.56 -6.52 24.30
C GLY A 424 23.17 -7.29 23.04
N ALA A 425 23.59 -8.56 22.95
CA ALA A 425 23.27 -9.46 21.82
C ALA A 425 21.94 -10.23 22.01
N THR A 426 21.22 -9.98 23.11
CA THR A 426 19.98 -10.69 23.44
C THR A 426 18.79 -9.75 23.39
N THR A 427 17.73 -10.16 22.71
CA THR A 427 16.45 -9.47 22.73
C THR A 427 15.54 -10.11 23.76
N VAL A 428 15.06 -9.33 24.73
CA VAL A 428 14.10 -9.80 25.75
C VAL A 428 12.70 -9.37 25.35
N LEU A 429 11.86 -10.35 25.06
CA LEU A 429 10.44 -10.18 24.76
C LEU A 429 9.61 -10.48 26.00
N THR A 430 8.82 -9.51 26.46
CA THR A 430 7.89 -9.66 27.58
C THR A 430 6.46 -9.71 27.04
N LEU A 431 5.81 -10.86 27.23
CA LEU A 431 4.41 -11.08 26.91
C LEU A 431 3.59 -11.00 28.18
N THR A 432 2.53 -10.18 28.20
CA THR A 432 1.62 -10.07 29.34
C THR A 432 0.19 -10.38 28.91
N ALA A 433 -0.44 -11.33 29.58
CA ALA A 433 -1.84 -11.67 29.33
C ALA A 433 -2.77 -10.81 30.18
N SER A 434 -3.82 -10.29 29.56
CA SER A 434 -4.86 -9.46 30.20
C SER A 434 -6.24 -9.92 29.75
N GLY A 435 -7.29 -9.57 30.49
CA GLY A 435 -8.67 -10.02 30.23
C GLY A 435 -9.11 -11.12 31.20
N GLY A 436 -10.14 -11.88 30.85
CA GLY A 436 -10.76 -12.89 31.74
C GLY A 436 -10.54 -14.35 31.33
N ALA A 437 -9.77 -14.63 30.28
CA ALA A 437 -9.53 -15.98 29.77
C ALA A 437 -8.03 -16.24 29.51
N PRO A 438 -7.54 -17.48 29.70
CA PRO A 438 -6.18 -17.86 29.35
C PRO A 438 -5.86 -17.58 27.86
N VAL A 439 -4.65 -17.09 27.59
CA VAL A 439 -4.20 -16.77 26.23
C VAL A 439 -3.14 -17.78 25.79
N HIS A 440 -3.45 -18.55 24.76
CA HIS A 440 -2.48 -19.39 24.06
C HIS A 440 -1.70 -18.53 23.07
N TRP A 441 -0.38 -18.40 23.25
CA TRP A 441 0.48 -17.58 22.41
C TRP A 441 1.45 -18.42 21.59
N ARG A 442 1.82 -17.89 20.42
CA ARG A 442 2.86 -18.46 19.55
C ARG A 442 3.76 -17.36 19.00
N LEU A 443 5.04 -17.69 18.81
CA LEU A 443 6.03 -16.87 18.13
C LEU A 443 6.38 -17.48 16.77
N SER A 444 6.48 -16.63 15.76
CA SER A 444 6.99 -16.97 14.43
C SER A 444 8.13 -16.02 14.07
N SER A 445 9.23 -16.52 13.53
CA SER A 445 10.36 -15.70 13.04
C SER A 445 10.55 -15.95 11.55
N ASP A 446 10.85 -14.91 10.78
CA ASP A 446 11.30 -15.01 9.38
C ASP A 446 12.82 -15.23 9.24
N ALA A 447 13.55 -15.17 10.35
CA ALA A 447 15.00 -15.32 10.41
C ALA A 447 15.38 -16.65 11.10
N PRO A 448 16.02 -17.61 10.38
CA PRO A 448 16.46 -18.89 10.95
C PRO A 448 17.65 -18.76 11.91
N TRP A 449 18.38 -17.65 11.86
CA TRP A 449 19.49 -17.35 12.78
C TRP A 449 19.05 -16.75 14.12
N LEU A 450 17.75 -16.54 14.35
CA LEU A 450 17.22 -16.13 15.64
C LEU A 450 16.68 -17.34 16.41
N ARG A 451 17.15 -17.53 17.65
CA ARG A 451 16.69 -18.60 18.55
C ARG A 451 15.92 -18.02 19.73
N ALA A 452 14.64 -18.37 19.84
CA ALA A 452 13.83 -18.03 20.99
C ALA A 452 13.91 -19.13 22.06
N SER A 453 13.97 -18.75 23.34
CA SER A 453 13.96 -19.70 24.45
C SER A 453 12.66 -20.50 24.54
N ARG A 454 11.54 -19.92 24.09
CA ARG A 454 10.22 -20.56 23.96
C ARG A 454 9.49 -19.99 22.76
N THR A 455 8.83 -20.83 21.98
CA THR A 455 8.07 -20.44 20.77
C THR A 455 6.56 -20.54 20.94
N ALA A 456 6.07 -21.18 21.99
CA ALA A 456 4.65 -21.24 22.33
C ALA A 456 4.45 -21.41 23.84
N GLY A 457 3.26 -21.05 24.33
CA GLY A 457 2.86 -21.25 25.70
C GLY A 457 1.43 -20.79 25.97
N THR A 458 1.00 -20.95 27.22
CA THR A 458 -0.30 -20.46 27.71
C THR A 458 -0.04 -19.56 28.89
N LEU A 459 -0.66 -18.38 28.91
CA LEU A 459 -0.61 -17.44 30.03
C LEU A 459 -1.99 -17.29 30.65
N ALA A 460 -2.09 -17.42 31.98
CA ALA A 460 -3.33 -17.09 32.67
C ALA A 460 -3.52 -15.56 32.70
N PRO A 461 -4.75 -15.07 32.90
CA PRO A 461 -4.99 -13.64 33.07
C PRO A 461 -4.11 -13.01 34.14
N GLY A 462 -3.38 -11.94 33.80
CA GLY A 462 -2.45 -11.25 34.70
C GLY A 462 -1.02 -11.77 34.67
N ASP A 463 -0.78 -12.95 34.09
CA ASP A 463 0.57 -13.52 34.01
C ASP A 463 1.42 -12.84 32.94
N SER A 464 2.73 -12.81 33.19
CA SER A 464 3.73 -12.36 32.22
C SER A 464 4.81 -13.42 31.99
N ALA A 465 5.19 -13.64 30.73
CA ALA A 465 6.33 -14.47 30.35
C ALA A 465 7.42 -13.63 29.71
N ARG A 466 8.67 -13.86 30.15
CA ARG A 466 9.87 -13.36 29.48
C ARG A 466 10.42 -14.44 28.54
N ILE A 467 10.73 -14.05 27.32
CA ILE A 467 11.25 -14.88 26.25
C ILE A 467 12.54 -14.23 25.77
N LEU A 468 13.62 -15.00 25.75
CA LEU A 468 14.93 -14.53 25.30
C LEU A 468 15.10 -14.94 23.85
N ILE A 469 15.47 -13.99 23.01
CA ILE A 469 15.77 -14.20 21.59
C ILE A 469 17.24 -13.89 21.41
N THR A 470 18.02 -14.91 21.06
CA THR A 470 19.46 -14.82 20.82
C THR A 470 19.78 -15.00 19.34
N VAL A 471 20.91 -14.43 18.92
CA VAL A 471 21.42 -14.58 17.55
C VAL A 471 22.38 -15.77 17.51
N ASP A 472 22.12 -16.71 16.60
CA ASP A 472 23.03 -17.80 16.31
C ASP A 472 24.16 -17.31 15.40
N GLY A 473 25.31 -16.98 16.01
CA GLY A 473 26.46 -16.42 15.30
C GLY A 473 27.05 -17.33 14.19
N ALA A 474 26.71 -18.62 14.14
CA ALA A 474 27.14 -19.51 13.06
C ALA A 474 26.30 -19.34 11.79
N SER A 475 25.06 -18.87 11.94
CA SER A 475 24.10 -18.68 10.83
C SER A 475 23.79 -17.20 10.59
N GLU A 476 24.46 -16.30 11.31
CA GLU A 476 24.25 -14.86 11.22
C GLU A 476 24.70 -14.33 9.85
N PRO A 477 23.86 -13.54 9.15
CA PRO A 477 24.23 -12.93 7.88
C PRO A 477 25.45 -11.99 8.01
N VAL A 478 26.29 -11.98 6.99
CA VAL A 478 27.40 -11.03 6.86
C VAL A 478 26.84 -9.62 6.67
N GLY A 479 27.32 -8.64 7.45
CA GLY A 479 26.84 -7.27 7.41
C GLY A 479 25.51 -7.02 8.14
N HIS A 480 24.84 -5.91 7.81
CA HIS A 480 23.60 -5.50 8.48
C HIS A 480 22.41 -6.38 8.09
N TRP A 481 21.63 -6.79 9.08
CA TRP A 481 20.43 -7.60 8.88
C TRP A 481 19.24 -7.06 9.68
N THR A 482 18.03 -7.38 9.22
CA THR A 482 16.76 -7.09 9.90
C THR A 482 15.89 -8.33 9.83
N ALA A 483 15.33 -8.71 10.97
CA ALA A 483 14.46 -9.87 11.14
C ALA A 483 13.14 -9.45 11.81
N ARG A 484 12.07 -10.21 11.60
CA ARG A 484 10.75 -9.98 12.16
C ARG A 484 10.28 -11.18 12.98
N VAL A 485 9.84 -10.89 14.20
CA VAL A 485 9.24 -11.86 15.10
C VAL A 485 7.77 -11.49 15.29
N GLY A 486 6.87 -12.34 14.79
CA GLY A 486 5.43 -12.25 14.95
C GLY A 486 4.94 -12.93 16.23
N VAL A 487 3.91 -12.37 16.86
CA VAL A 487 3.30 -12.85 18.10
C VAL A 487 1.78 -12.99 17.92
N ASP A 488 1.28 -14.21 18.04
CA ASP A 488 -0.16 -14.53 18.00
C ASP A 488 -0.72 -14.77 19.41
N PRO A 489 -2.01 -14.47 19.68
CA PRO A 489 -3.07 -13.99 18.77
C PRO A 489 -3.17 -12.45 18.63
N GLY A 490 -2.12 -11.71 18.99
CA GLY A 490 -2.11 -10.24 18.94
C GLY A 490 -1.74 -9.63 17.58
N GLY A 491 -1.20 -10.43 16.65
CA GLY A 491 -0.63 -9.95 15.39
C GLY A 491 0.51 -8.95 15.58
N ALA A 492 1.13 -8.91 16.77
CA ALA A 492 2.20 -7.98 17.09
C ALA A 492 3.48 -8.43 16.38
N VAL A 493 4.18 -7.49 15.74
CA VAL A 493 5.43 -7.76 15.03
C VAL A 493 6.55 -6.94 15.65
N VAL A 494 7.60 -7.63 16.08
CA VAL A 494 8.82 -7.05 16.63
C VAL A 494 9.92 -7.15 15.57
N ALA A 495 10.51 -6.01 15.18
CA ALA A 495 11.72 -6.02 14.37
C ALA A 495 12.95 -6.11 15.27
N VAL A 496 13.83 -7.04 14.92
CA VAL A 496 15.16 -7.19 15.50
C VAL A 496 16.16 -6.83 14.40
N ARG A 497 17.03 -5.86 14.66
CA ARG A 497 18.10 -5.43 13.75
C ARG A 497 19.44 -5.70 14.39
N GLY A 498 20.40 -6.16 13.60
CA GLY A 498 21.75 -6.40 14.05
C GLY A 498 22.75 -6.30 12.91
N SER A 499 24.01 -6.57 13.23
CA SER A 499 25.11 -6.59 12.27
C SER A 499 26.01 -7.78 12.56
N GLY A 500 26.09 -8.71 11.61
CA GLY A 500 27.01 -9.84 11.69
C GLY A 500 28.43 -9.46 11.29
N ARG A 501 29.29 -10.46 11.13
CA ARG A 501 30.70 -10.24 10.80
C ARG A 501 30.85 -9.38 9.53
N PRO A 502 31.84 -8.47 9.48
CA PRO A 502 32.14 -7.73 8.26
C PRO A 502 32.59 -8.69 7.17
N ALA A 503 32.21 -8.40 5.92
CA ALA A 503 32.68 -9.17 4.77
C ALA A 503 34.22 -9.12 4.69
N PRO A 504 34.90 -10.24 4.36
CA PRO A 504 36.34 -10.20 4.14
C PRO A 504 36.64 -9.22 3.00
N ALA A 505 37.52 -8.25 3.25
CA ALA A 505 37.96 -7.30 2.23
C ALA A 505 38.60 -8.10 1.08
N GLY A 506 38.00 -8.06 -0.11
CA GLY A 506 38.59 -8.65 -1.30
C GLY A 506 39.92 -7.98 -1.60
N SER A 507 40.99 -8.78 -1.66
CA SER A 507 42.25 -8.39 -2.29
C SER A 507 41.98 -8.13 -3.78
N GLU A 508 42.11 -6.87 -4.21
CA GLU A 508 42.10 -6.50 -5.63
C GLU A 508 43.30 -7.15 -6.37
N PRO A 509 43.14 -7.47 -7.67
CA PRO A 509 44.12 -8.20 -8.47
C PRO A 509 45.39 -7.40 -8.81
#